data_AF-A0AAU0MVC9-F1
#
_entry.id   AF-A0AAU0MVC9-F1
#
_cell.length_a   1.000
_cell.length_b   1.000
_cell.length_c   1.000
_cell.angle_alpha   90.00
_cell.angle_beta   90.00
_cell.angle_gamma   90.00
#
_symmetry.space_group_name_H-M   'P 1'
#
loop_
_entity.id
_entity.type
_entity.pdbx_description
1 polymer ?
#
loop_
_entity_poly.entity_id
_entity_poly.type
_entity_poly.pdbx_seq_one_letter_code
_entity_poly.pdbx_strand_id
1 'polypeptide(L)'
;MERSMVSERRGSAVVFEAVTVKWFDNVKGFGFVNRTGQSEDIFLHITTVRRAGLETVEPGMTLDVVISNGNKGLNVKQIKAD
;
A
#
# COMPACT_ATOMS: atom_id res chain seq x y z
N MET A 1 -30.63 -36.10 -5.67
CA MET A 1 -30.19 -35.22 -6.79
C MET A 1 -30.00 -33.82 -6.23
N GLU A 2 -29.10 -33.63 -5.25
CA GLU A 2 -27.65 -33.42 -5.40
C GLU A 2 -27.30 -32.13 -6.16
N ARG A 3 -26.92 -31.10 -5.39
CA ARG A 3 -25.65 -30.35 -5.47
C ARG A 3 -25.80 -29.06 -4.66
N SER A 4 -25.33 -29.04 -3.42
CA SER A 4 -23.95 -28.73 -3.03
C SER A 4 -23.64 -27.23 -3.08
N MET A 5 -23.41 -26.67 -1.89
CA MET A 5 -22.26 -25.83 -1.57
C MET A 5 -22.03 -24.60 -2.45
N VAL A 6 -22.45 -23.42 -1.96
CA VAL A 6 -21.65 -22.21 -2.14
C VAL A 6 -21.36 -21.65 -0.75
N SER A 7 -20.17 -21.98 -0.25
CA SER A 7 -19.54 -21.24 0.83
C SER A 7 -19.33 -19.81 0.32
N GLU A 8 -20.12 -18.87 0.84
CA GLU A 8 -19.82 -17.45 0.75
C GLU A 8 -18.51 -17.20 1.50
N ARG A 9 -17.41 -17.36 0.76
CA ARG A 9 -16.10 -16.85 1.13
C ARG A 9 -16.30 -15.36 1.37
N ARG A 10 -16.36 -14.94 2.64
CA ARG A 10 -16.30 -13.53 3.02
C ARG A 10 -15.01 -12.97 2.40
N GLY A 11 -15.13 -12.29 1.27
CA GLY A 11 -14.04 -11.49 0.72
C GLY A 11 -13.71 -10.46 1.79
N SER A 12 -12.54 -10.60 2.42
CA SER A 12 -12.06 -9.57 3.34
C SER A 12 -11.97 -8.28 2.55
N ALA A 13 -12.79 -7.30 2.89
CA ALA A 13 -12.74 -5.99 2.24
C ALA A 13 -11.30 -5.47 2.32
N VAL A 14 -10.74 -5.09 1.18
CA VAL A 14 -9.43 -4.45 1.13
C VAL A 14 -9.60 -3.04 1.71
N VAL A 15 -8.95 -2.78 2.84
CA VAL A 15 -8.97 -1.46 3.49
C VAL A 15 -7.83 -0.63 2.93
N PHE A 16 -8.17 0.54 2.39
CA PHE A 16 -7.20 1.56 2.00
C PHE A 16 -7.09 2.59 3.13
N GLU A 17 -5.86 2.97 3.43
CA GLU A 17 -5.51 3.97 4.43
C GLU A 17 -4.74 5.11 3.74
N ALA A 18 -5.08 6.35 4.08
CA ALA A 18 -4.36 7.52 3.59
C ALA A 18 -3.01 7.65 4.31
N VAL A 19 -1.94 7.76 3.53
CA VAL A 19 -0.58 7.95 4.02
C VAL A 19 0.11 9.07 3.27
N THR A 20 1.06 9.74 3.90
CA THR A 20 1.89 10.78 3.31
C THR A 20 3.28 10.24 3.04
N VAL A 21 3.83 10.52 1.86
CA VAL A 21 5.22 10.20 1.51
C VAL A 21 6.15 11.03 2.38
N LYS A 22 6.92 10.36 3.25
CA LYS A 22 7.93 11.01 4.08
C LYS A 22 9.16 11.34 3.23
N TRP A 23 9.63 10.36 2.48
CA TRP A 23 10.72 10.51 1.53
C TRP A 23 10.71 9.33 0.55
N PHE A 24 11.27 9.54 -0.65
CA PHE A 24 11.47 8.50 -1.63
C PHE A 24 12.75 8.72 -2.42
N ASP A 25 13.56 7.68 -2.57
CA ASP A 25 14.77 7.68 -3.38
C ASP A 25 14.47 6.99 -4.71
N ASN A 26 14.31 7.79 -5.77
CA ASN A 26 14.02 7.29 -7.12
C ASN A 26 15.18 6.46 -7.72
N VAL A 27 16.42 6.69 -7.28
CA VAL A 27 17.60 5.97 -7.75
C VAL A 27 17.65 4.58 -7.12
N LYS A 28 17.44 4.49 -5.81
CA LYS A 28 17.40 3.20 -5.10
C LYS A 28 16.08 2.45 -5.26
N GLY A 29 15.00 3.16 -5.61
CA GLY A 29 13.67 2.58 -5.85
C GLY A 29 12.92 2.23 -4.57
N PHE A 30 13.16 2.93 -3.46
CA PHE A 30 12.39 2.74 -2.24
C PHE A 30 12.31 4.02 -1.40
N GLY A 31 11.35 4.02 -0.47
CA GLY A 31 11.14 5.10 0.48
C GLY A 31 10.22 4.69 1.60
N PHE A 32 9.69 5.69 2.30
CA PHE A 32 8.76 5.48 3.41
C PHE A 32 7.59 6.46 3.33
N VAL A 33 6.45 5.96 3.77
CA VAL A 33 5.22 6.72 3.99
C VAL A 33 4.84 6.62 5.46
N ASN A 34 4.13 7.62 5.97
CA ASN A 34 3.57 7.61 7.32
C ASN A 34 2.07 7.86 7.24
N ARG A 35 1.30 7.31 8.17
CA ARG A 35 -0.06 7.80 8.38
C ARG A 35 0.00 9.25 8.85
N THR A 36 -0.87 10.11 8.32
CA THR A 36 -0.89 11.53 8.70
C THR A 36 -1.01 11.67 10.22
N GLY A 37 -0.05 12.39 10.83
CA GLY A 37 -0.01 12.59 12.29
C GLY A 37 0.56 11.42 13.10
N GLN A 38 1.07 10.37 12.46
CA GLN A 38 1.75 9.26 13.12
C GLN A 38 3.23 9.20 12.73
N SER A 39 4.07 8.68 13.63
CA SER A 39 5.51 8.50 13.41
C SER A 39 5.87 7.12 12.82
N GLU A 40 4.89 6.25 12.59
CA GLU A 40 5.14 4.88 12.12
C GLU A 40 5.55 4.87 10.64
N ASP A 41 6.77 4.39 10.38
CA ASP A 41 7.35 4.25 9.05
C ASP A 41 6.85 2.98 8.35
N ILE A 42 6.17 3.18 7.22
CA ILE A 42 5.65 2.12 6.35
C ILE A 42 6.50 2.09 5.08
N PHE A 43 7.06 0.94 4.76
CA PHE A 43 7.97 0.78 3.63
C PHE A 43 7.23 0.87 2.28
N LEU A 44 7.76 1.69 1.36
CA LEU A 44 7.25 1.85 0.00
C LEU A 44 8.30 1.40 -1.01
N HIS A 45 7.95 0.44 -1.87
CA HIS A 45 8.81 -0.05 -2.95
C HIS A 45 8.39 0.50 -4.31
N ILE A 46 9.35 0.79 -5.19
CA ILE A 46 9.09 1.31 -6.54
C ILE A 46 8.20 0.39 -7.38
N THR A 47 8.24 -0.93 -7.15
CA THR A 47 7.33 -1.86 -7.83
C THR A 47 5.87 -1.55 -7.52
N THR A 48 5.55 -1.16 -6.28
CA THR A 48 4.16 -0.85 -5.91
C THR A 48 3.72 0.48 -6.52
N VAL A 49 4.62 1.48 -6.54
CA VAL A 49 4.41 2.77 -7.21
C VAL A 49 4.11 2.57 -8.70
N ARG A 50 4.98 1.83 -9.40
CA ARG A 50 4.82 1.53 -10.83
C ARG A 50 3.58 0.69 -11.14
N ARG A 51 3.21 -0.25 -10.27
CA ARG A 51 1.97 -1.04 -10.42
C ARG A 51 0.72 -0.18 -10.33
N ALA A 52 0.79 0.94 -9.63
CA ALA A 52 -0.28 1.93 -9.57
C ALA A 52 -0.25 2.91 -10.75
N GLY A 53 0.65 2.74 -11.72
CA GLY A 53 0.78 3.66 -12.85
C GLY A 53 1.43 5.00 -12.51
N LEU A 54 1.97 5.15 -11.30
CA LEU A 54 2.72 6.33 -10.90
C LEU A 54 4.17 6.21 -11.39
N GLU A 55 4.68 7.27 -12.01
CA GLU A 55 6.08 7.32 -12.48
C GLU A 55 7.02 7.74 -11.35
N THR A 56 6.59 8.68 -10.51
CA THR A 56 7.33 9.24 -9.38
C THR A 56 6.40 9.49 -8.20
N VAL A 57 6.99 9.58 -7.01
CA VAL A 57 6.31 10.02 -5.79
C VAL A 57 7.19 11.05 -5.10
N GLU A 58 6.57 12.10 -4.56
CA GLU A 58 7.27 13.22 -3.95
C GLU A 58 6.98 13.29 -2.45
N PRO A 59 7.94 13.74 -1.62
CA PRO A 59 7.68 14.01 -0.21
C PRO A 59 6.49 14.95 -0.02
N GLY A 60 5.60 14.63 0.91
CA GLY A 60 4.36 15.38 1.16
C GLY A 60 3.15 14.92 0.34
N MET A 61 3.34 14.09 -0.69
CA MET A 61 2.23 13.52 -1.47
C MET A 61 1.39 12.57 -0.60
N THR A 62 0.06 12.67 -0.69
CA THR A 62 -0.85 11.73 -0.04
C THR A 62 -1.24 10.61 -0.99
N LEU A 63 -1.20 9.37 -0.51
CA LEU A 63 -1.52 8.16 -1.25
C LEU A 63 -2.54 7.34 -0.44
N ASP A 64 -3.52 6.76 -1.12
CA ASP A 64 -4.39 5.74 -0.52
C ASP A 64 -3.76 4.36 -0.73
N VAL A 65 -3.42 3.67 0.36
CA VAL A 65 -2.64 2.44 0.29
C VAL A 65 -3.21 1.31 1.13
N VAL A 66 -2.93 0.09 0.72
CA VAL A 66 -3.15 -1.11 1.53
C VAL A 66 -1.86 -1.42 2.26
N ILE A 67 -1.90 -1.39 3.59
CA ILE A 67 -0.76 -1.71 4.45
C ILE A 67 -0.80 -3.20 4.81
N SER A 68 0.37 -3.85 4.81
CA SER A 68 0.52 -5.24 5.24
C SER A 68 1.73 -5.39 6.16
N ASN A 69 1.64 -6.28 7.14
CA ASN A 69 2.81 -6.73 7.89
C ASN A 69 3.67 -7.61 6.97
N GLY A 70 4.95 -7.28 6.84
CA GLY A 70 5.95 -8.14 6.22
C GLY A 70 7.08 -8.45 7.20
N ASN A 71 8.05 -9.24 6.76
CA ASN A 71 9.16 -9.68 7.60
C ASN A 71 10.05 -8.54 8.13
N LYS A 72 9.98 -7.35 7.53
CA LYS A 72 10.77 -6.16 7.90
C LYS A 72 9.93 -5.02 8.49
N GLY A 73 8.70 -5.32 8.94
CA GLY A 73 7.73 -4.34 9.40
C GLY A 73 6.64 -4.04 8.37
N LEU A 74 5.94 -2.94 8.56
CA LEU A 74 4.84 -2.52 7.69
C LEU A 74 5.34 -2.17 6.29
N ASN A 75 4.62 -2.60 5.28
CA ASN A 75 4.89 -2.25 3.89
C ASN A 75 3.60 -1.95 3.12
N VAL A 76 3.74 -1.18 2.06
CA VAL A 76 2.68 -0.87 1.11
C VAL A 76 2.52 -2.04 0.14
N LYS A 77 1.40 -2.74 0.26
CA LYS A 77 1.01 -3.87 -0.60
C LYS A 77 0.41 -3.40 -1.92
N GLN A 78 -0.38 -2.34 -1.88
CA GLN A 78 -1.09 -1.79 -3.03
C GLN A 78 -1.29 -0.29 -2.82
N ILE A 79 -1.25 0.49 -3.91
CA ILE A 79 -1.63 1.90 -3.94
C ILE A 79 -2.88 1.99 -4.82
N LYS A 80 -3.87 2.77 -4.40
CA LYS A 80 -5.02 3.12 -5.21
C LYS A 80 -4.58 4.24 -6.16
N ALA A 81 -4.65 3.96 -7.46
CA ALA A 81 -4.58 5.00 -8.47
C ALA A 81 -5.97 5.64 -8.57
N ASP A 82 -6.02 6.98 -8.57
CA ASP A 82 -7.25 7.73 -8.89
C ASP A 82 -7.36 7.94 -10.40
#